data_AF-A0A9E3AIT1-F1
#
_entry.id   AF-A0A9E3AIT1-F1
#
_cell.length_a   1.000
_cell.length_b   1.000
_cell.length_c   1.000
_cell.angle_alpha   90.00
_cell.angle_beta   90.00
_cell.angle_gamma   90.00
#
_symmetry.space_group_name_H-M   'P 1'
#
loop_
_entity.id
_entity.type
_entity.pdbx_description
1 polymer ?
#
loop_
_entity_poly.entity_id
_entity_poly.type
_entity_poly.pdbx_seq_one_letter_code
_entity_poly.pdbx_strand_id
1 'polypeptide(L)'
;DLLLAPLAPRPDLAPGGARLVVYLSARGRLDRDVSAQVAILFGLSGGQARLAVLLAGGYTLAEAAGTMGITEQSARTYSKQIYARTGVSRQGELIQRILTSVAMLS
;
A
#
# COMPACT_ATOMS: atom_id res chain seq x y z
N ASP A 1 16.81 -18.96 -18.44
CA ASP A 1 17.19 -19.71 -17.23
C ASP A 1 17.74 -18.82 -16.14
N LEU A 2 16.93 -18.43 -15.15
CA LEU A 2 17.41 -17.72 -13.97
C LEU A 2 17.06 -18.55 -12.72
N LEU A 3 18.09 -19.16 -12.12
CA LEU A 3 18.00 -19.93 -10.88
C LEU A 3 17.65 -19.00 -9.70
N LEU A 4 16.53 -19.24 -9.05
CA LEU A 4 16.26 -18.76 -7.69
C LEU A 4 16.98 -19.67 -6.71
N ALA A 5 18.07 -19.19 -6.10
CA ALA A 5 18.67 -19.86 -4.95
C ALA A 5 17.82 -19.57 -3.70
N PRO A 6 17.48 -20.58 -2.89
CA PRO A 6 16.75 -20.37 -1.65
C PRO A 6 17.65 -19.68 -0.64
N LEU A 7 17.27 -18.47 -0.22
CA LEU A 7 17.91 -17.78 0.89
C LEU A 7 17.62 -18.57 2.17
N ALA A 8 18.64 -19.20 2.75
CA ALA A 8 18.49 -19.95 3.99
C ALA A 8 17.93 -19.02 5.10
N PRO A 9 16.96 -19.49 5.91
CA PRO A 9 16.40 -18.70 6.99
C PRO A 9 17.48 -18.44 8.04
N ARG A 10 17.83 -17.17 8.27
CA ARG A 10 18.71 -16.78 9.37
C ARG A 10 17.90 -16.76 10.68
N PRO A 11 18.33 -17.48 11.73
CA PRO A 11 17.59 -17.63 12.99
C PRO A 11 17.74 -16.42 13.95
N ASP A 12 18.44 -15.36 13.55
CA ASP A 12 18.77 -14.18 14.35
C ASP A 12 17.76 -13.03 14.23
N LEU A 13 16.72 -13.19 13.42
CA LEU A 13 15.61 -12.25 13.34
C LEU A 13 14.54 -12.59 14.37
N ALA A 14 14.44 -11.75 15.40
CA ALA A 14 13.37 -11.81 16.38
C ALA A 14 11.99 -11.90 15.68
N PRO A 15 11.06 -12.73 16.19
CA PRO A 15 9.73 -12.85 15.61
C PRO A 15 9.02 -11.49 15.74
N GLY A 16 8.83 -10.83 14.59
CA GLY A 16 8.20 -9.51 14.49
C GLY A 16 8.95 -8.49 13.64
N GLY A 17 10.23 -8.74 13.31
CA GLY A 17 11.07 -7.74 12.65
C GLY A 17 11.33 -7.90 11.15
N ALA A 18 11.01 -9.03 10.53
CA ALA A 18 11.32 -9.28 9.12
C ALA A 18 10.14 -9.87 8.34
N ARG A 19 9.28 -8.98 7.85
CA ARG A 19 8.51 -9.25 6.62
C ARG A 19 8.63 -8.15 5.56
N LEU A 20 9.35 -7.06 5.84
CA LEU A 20 9.33 -5.87 4.99
C LEU A 20 10.37 -5.86 3.84
N VAL A 21 11.45 -6.66 3.92
CA VAL A 21 12.54 -6.59 2.92
C VAL A 21 12.30 -7.47 1.68
N VAL A 22 11.43 -8.48 1.76
CA VAL A 22 11.08 -9.34 0.61
C VAL A 22 10.00 -8.67 -0.29
N TYR A 23 9.46 -7.52 0.12
CA TYR A 23 8.30 -6.89 -0.52
C TYR A 23 8.57 -6.23 -1.89
N LEU A 24 9.84 -5.98 -2.23
CA LEU A 24 10.20 -5.13 -3.38
C LEU A 24 10.15 -5.86 -4.74
N SER A 25 10.23 -7.19 -4.79
CA SER A 25 10.25 -7.97 -6.04
C SER A 25 8.92 -8.64 -6.42
N ALA A 26 7.94 -8.71 -5.50
CA ALA A 26 6.57 -9.20 -5.74
C ALA A 26 5.52 -8.07 -5.87
N ARG A 27 5.98 -6.82 -6.01
CA ARG A 27 5.23 -5.56 -5.92
C ARG A 27 3.92 -5.54 -6.72
N GLY A 28 3.91 -6.01 -7.97
CA GLY A 28 2.73 -5.89 -8.84
C GLY A 28 1.53 -6.80 -8.50
N ARG A 29 1.74 -7.91 -7.78
CA ARG A 29 0.65 -8.82 -7.34
C ARG A 29 0.18 -8.43 -5.93
N LEU A 30 1.12 -8.19 -5.03
CA LEU A 30 0.85 -7.75 -3.66
C LEU A 30 0.15 -6.38 -3.61
N ASP A 31 0.54 -5.42 -4.46
CA ASP A 31 -0.14 -4.12 -4.52
C ASP A 31 -1.62 -4.27 -4.91
N ARG A 32 -1.94 -5.26 -5.74
CA ARG A 32 -3.29 -5.51 -6.24
C ARG A 32 -4.16 -6.17 -5.18
N ASP A 33 -3.61 -7.15 -4.48
CA ASP A 33 -4.28 -7.80 -3.34
C ASP A 33 -4.46 -6.80 -2.19
N VAL A 34 -3.42 -6.07 -1.80
CA VAL A 34 -3.55 -5.04 -0.75
C VAL A 34 -4.55 -3.95 -1.14
N SER A 35 -4.57 -3.50 -2.40
CA SER A 35 -5.56 -2.53 -2.86
C SER A 35 -6.98 -3.08 -2.78
N ALA A 36 -7.22 -4.35 -3.11
CA ALA A 36 -8.54 -4.97 -3.01
C ALA A 36 -9.02 -5.07 -1.55
N GLN A 37 -8.15 -5.48 -0.63
CA GLN A 37 -8.45 -5.53 0.80
C GLN A 37 -8.75 -4.13 1.36
N VAL A 38 -7.93 -3.13 1.02
CA VAL A 38 -8.13 -1.72 1.42
C VAL A 38 -9.44 -1.16 0.86
N ALA A 39 -9.82 -1.55 -0.36
CA ALA A 39 -11.10 -1.18 -0.95
C ALA A 39 -12.28 -1.70 -0.13
N ILE A 40 -12.24 -2.96 0.28
CA ILE A 40 -13.32 -3.58 1.07
C ILE A 40 -13.38 -2.94 2.47
N LEU A 41 -12.24 -2.83 3.15
CA LEU A 41 -12.17 -2.36 4.54
C LEU A 41 -12.65 -0.92 4.74
N PHE A 42 -12.35 -0.04 3.79
CA PHE A 42 -12.69 1.39 3.89
C PHE A 42 -13.79 1.79 2.90
N GLY A 43 -14.42 0.81 2.24
CA GLY A 43 -15.41 1.05 1.19
C GLY A 43 -14.89 1.94 0.06
N LEU A 44 -13.63 1.82 -0.35
CA LEU A 44 -13.05 2.64 -1.43
C LEU A 44 -13.31 2.02 -2.80
N SER A 45 -13.37 2.85 -3.85
CA SER A 45 -13.30 2.33 -5.22
C SER A 45 -11.91 1.76 -5.51
N GLY A 46 -11.78 0.91 -6.53
CA GLY A 46 -10.47 0.32 -6.90
C GLY A 46 -9.40 1.39 -7.22
N GLY A 47 -9.79 2.51 -7.84
CA GLY A 47 -8.89 3.63 -8.09
C GLY A 47 -8.47 4.36 -6.81
N GLN A 48 -9.41 4.57 -5.88
CA GLN A 48 -9.12 5.19 -4.58
C GLN A 48 -8.22 4.30 -3.72
N ALA A 49 -8.48 2.99 -3.68
CA ALA A 49 -7.66 2.06 -2.91
C ALA A 49 -6.24 1.97 -3.47
N ARG A 50 -6.09 1.93 -4.81
CA ARG A 50 -4.78 1.96 -5.47
C ARG A 50 -4.01 3.24 -5.14
N LEU A 51 -4.68 4.41 -5.13
CA LEU A 51 -4.06 5.66 -4.70
C LEU A 51 -3.66 5.60 -3.21
N ALA A 52 -4.51 5.07 -2.34
CA ALA A 52 -4.24 4.97 -0.91
C ALA A 52 -3.00 4.09 -0.62
N VAL A 53 -2.84 2.98 -1.35
CA VAL A 53 -1.66 2.10 -1.23
C VAL A 53 -0.39 2.80 -1.70
N LEU A 54 -0.42 3.56 -2.80
CA LEU A 54 0.74 4.34 -3.26
C LEU A 54 1.13 5.42 -2.24
N LEU A 55 0.16 6.17 -1.74
CA LEU A 55 0.41 7.19 -0.71
C LEU A 55 0.94 6.56 0.59
N ALA A 56 0.47 5.36 0.94
CA ALA A 56 0.96 4.61 2.08
C ALA A 56 2.40 4.09 1.89
N GLY A 57 2.77 3.80 0.63
CA GLY A 57 4.14 3.46 0.22
C GLY A 57 5.09 4.65 0.13
N GLY A 58 4.68 5.85 0.56
CA GLY A 58 5.52 7.04 0.61
C GLY A 58 5.53 7.89 -0.66
N TYR A 59 4.70 7.58 -1.66
CA TYR A 59 4.59 8.38 -2.87
C TYR A 59 3.93 9.73 -2.57
N THR A 60 4.40 10.77 -3.25
CA THR A 60 3.68 12.04 -3.35
C THR A 60 2.45 11.90 -4.24
N LEU A 61 1.52 12.86 -4.17
CA LEU A 61 0.36 12.88 -5.05
C LEU A 61 0.74 12.96 -6.54
N ALA A 62 1.81 13.68 -6.87
CA ALA A 62 2.30 13.80 -8.24
C ALA A 62 2.87 12.48 -8.76
N GLU A 63 3.70 11.79 -7.97
CA GLU A 63 4.27 10.48 -8.36
C GLU A 63 3.19 9.40 -8.45
N ALA A 64 2.23 9.40 -7.51
CA ALA A 64 1.11 8.47 -7.55
C ALA A 64 0.21 8.72 -8.77
N ALA A 65 -0.05 9.99 -9.11
CA ALA A 65 -0.79 10.36 -10.31
C ALA A 65 -0.11 9.85 -11.59
N GLY A 66 1.21 10.06 -11.70
CA GLY A 66 2.02 9.53 -12.80
C GLY A 66 1.97 7.99 -12.88
N THR A 67 2.06 7.31 -11.74
CA THR A 67 1.99 5.83 -11.67
C THR A 67 0.62 5.28 -12.06
N MET A 68 -0.44 6.05 -11.81
CA MET A 68 -1.83 5.67 -12.13
C MET A 68 -2.28 6.12 -13.52
N GLY A 69 -1.52 6.98 -14.21
CA GLY A 69 -1.93 7.57 -15.49
C GLY A 69 -3.09 8.56 -15.35
N ILE A 70 -3.20 9.24 -14.21
CA ILE A 70 -4.23 10.26 -13.95
C ILE A 70 -3.59 11.63 -13.74
N THR A 71 -4.41 12.69 -13.75
CA THR A 71 -3.92 14.04 -13.41
C THR A 71 -3.67 14.19 -11.91
N GLU A 72 -2.74 15.06 -11.53
CA GLU A 72 -2.51 15.39 -10.12
C GLU A 72 -3.76 15.96 -9.45
N GLN A 73 -4.59 16.71 -10.19
CA GLN A 73 -5.85 17.23 -9.69
C GLN A 73 -6.87 16.12 -9.39
N SER A 74 -6.91 15.07 -10.23
CA SER A 74 -7.70 13.87 -9.96
C SER A 74 -7.19 13.14 -8.71
N ALA A 75 -5.87 13.01 -8.56
CA ALA A 75 -5.27 12.42 -7.35
C ALA A 75 -5.62 13.22 -6.08
N ARG A 76 -5.56 14.56 -6.13
CA ARG A 76 -6.00 15.45 -5.03
C ARG A 76 -7.48 15.29 -4.70
N THR A 77 -8.32 15.08 -5.70
CA THR A 77 -9.76 14.85 -5.50
C THR A 77 -10.00 13.51 -4.80
N TYR A 78 -9.36 12.45 -5.29
CA TYR A 78 -9.45 11.12 -4.70
C TYR A 78 -8.87 11.08 -3.29
N SER A 79 -7.77 11.77 -3.01
CA SER A 79 -7.17 11.81 -1.66
C SER A 79 -8.13 12.41 -0.64
N LYS A 80 -8.88 13.46 -0.99
CA LYS A 80 -9.92 14.03 -0.11
C LYS A 80 -11.02 13.01 0.19
N GLN A 81 -11.46 12.27 -0.82
CA GLN A 81 -12.49 11.23 -0.65
C GLN A 81 -11.97 10.06 0.19
N ILE A 82 -10.72 9.66 0.01
CA ILE A 82 -10.05 8.62 0.81
C ILE A 82 -9.97 9.07 2.26
N TYR A 83 -9.50 10.28 2.53
CA TYR A 83 -9.43 10.84 3.88
C TYR A 83 -10.81 10.94 4.55
N ALA A 84 -11.85 11.30 3.80
CA ALA A 84 -13.21 11.30 4.32
C ALA A 84 -13.74 9.88 4.64
N ARG A 85 -13.51 8.89 3.76
CA ARG A 85 -14.01 7.51 3.96
C ARG A 85 -13.22 6.73 5.00
N THR A 86 -11.93 7.01 5.11
CA THR A 86 -11.13 6.48 6.19
C THR A 86 -11.46 7.27 7.48
N GLY A 87 -11.64 8.58 7.43
CA GLY A 87 -11.75 9.39 8.64
C GLY A 87 -10.38 9.70 9.25
N VAL A 88 -9.33 9.67 8.42
CA VAL A 88 -8.02 10.25 8.76
C VAL A 88 -7.88 11.62 8.16
N SER A 89 -7.05 12.46 8.76
CA SER A 89 -6.79 13.81 8.23
C SER A 89 -5.39 13.99 7.67
N ARG A 90 -4.49 13.01 7.87
CA ARG A 90 -3.07 13.10 7.51
C ARG A 90 -2.59 11.85 6.79
N GLN A 91 -1.65 12.03 5.86
CA GLN A 91 -1.01 10.91 5.14
C GLN A 91 -0.35 9.90 6.09
N GLY A 92 0.30 10.38 7.17
CA GLY A 92 0.89 9.51 8.19
C GLY A 92 -0.13 8.63 8.93
N GLU A 93 -1.34 9.14 9.14
CA GLU A 93 -2.43 8.41 9.80
C GLU A 93 -3.06 7.40 8.83
N LEU A 94 -3.14 7.74 7.54
CA LEU A 94 -3.53 6.80 6.48
C LEU A 94 -2.54 5.63 6.39
N ILE A 95 -1.23 5.92 6.46
CA ILE A 95 -0.16 4.91 6.49
C ILE A 95 -0.36 3.96 7.67
N GLN A 96 -0.49 4.49 8.90
CA GLN A 96 -0.67 3.66 10.08
C GLN A 96 -1.92 2.77 9.99
N ARG A 97 -3.04 3.30 9.50
CA ARG A 97 -4.28 2.53 9.40
C ARG A 97 -4.23 1.45 8.34
N ILE A 98 -3.67 1.72 7.16
CA ILE A 98 -3.51 0.69 6.13
C ILE A 98 -2.57 -0.42 6.63
N LEU A 99 -1.43 -0.06 7.23
CA LEU A 99 -0.49 -1.04 7.78
C LEU A 99 -1.11 -1.89 8.89
N THR A 100 -1.87 -1.28 9.80
CA THR A 100 -2.55 -1.98 10.89
C THR A 100 -3.64 -2.92 10.36
N SER A 101 -4.44 -2.46 9.40
CA SER A 101 -5.48 -3.29 8.79
C SER A 101 -4.91 -4.48 8.01
N VAL A 102 -3.81 -4.28 7.27
CA VAL A 102 -3.15 -5.37 6.52
C VAL A 102 -2.50 -6.37 7.47
N ALA A 103 -1.87 -5.91 8.56
CA ALA A 103 -1.29 -6.79 9.58
C ALA A 103 -2.33 -7.67 10.29
N MET A 104 -3.57 -7.20 10.44
CA MET A 104 -4.66 -8.02 10.99
C MET A 104 -5.22 -9.06 10.01
N LEU A 105 -4.92 -8.95 8.71
CA LEU A 105 -5.38 -9.86 7.66
C LEU A 105 -4.32 -10.89 7.26
N SER A 106 -3.12 -10.83 7.85
CA SER A 106 -1.93 -11.66 7.51
C SER A 106 -1.54 -12.68 8.56
#